data_AF-A0A847DSG0-F1
#
_entry.id   AF-A0A847DSG0-F1
#
_cell.length_a   1.000
_cell.length_b   1.000
_cell.length_c   1.000
_cell.angle_alpha   90.00
_cell.angle_beta   90.00
_cell.angle_gamma   90.00
#
_symmetry.space_group_name_H-M   'P 1'
#
loop_
_entity.id
_entity.type
_entity.pdbx_description
1 polymer ?
#
loop_
_entity_poly.entity_id
_entity_poly.type
_entity_poly.pdbx_seq_one_letter_code
_entity_poly.pdbx_strand_id
1 'polypeptide(L)' 'MSDQRTKGAARVRMLAAYAALPLPTERESVVAATLDAWLPDANALSEKMSAEEYRDLVPITVLGHPEAEDHGEH' A
#
# COMPACT_ATOMS: atom_id res chain seq x y z
N MET A 1 8.53 -0.27 20.93
CA MET A 1 8.87 1.15 20.84
C MET A 1 8.45 1.65 19.46
N SER A 2 7.16 1.93 19.25
CA SER A 2 6.70 2.45 17.96
C SER A 2 7.15 3.90 17.84
N ASP A 3 8.05 4.14 16.90
CA ASP A 3 8.61 5.45 16.65
C ASP A 3 7.54 6.38 16.06
N GLN A 4 6.72 6.97 16.94
CA GLN A 4 5.76 8.01 16.58
C GLN A 4 6.45 9.33 16.15
N ARG A 5 7.79 9.39 16.14
CA ARG A 5 8.53 10.66 16.03
C ARG A 5 8.52 11.29 14.64
N THR A 6 7.96 10.61 13.64
CA THR A 6 7.84 11.21 12.30
C THR A 6 6.48 10.89 11.69
N LYS A 7 5.52 11.80 11.90
CA LYS A 7 4.22 11.87 11.19
C LYS A 7 4.17 13.13 10.33
N GLY A 8 3.18 13.22 9.44
CA GLY A 8 2.95 14.44 8.69
C GLY A 8 4.10 14.80 7.73
N ALA A 9 4.27 16.10 7.47
CA ALA A 9 5.24 16.62 6.50
C ALA A 9 6.70 16.23 6.78
N ALA A 10 7.10 16.10 8.06
CA ALA A 10 8.46 15.69 8.41
C ALA A 10 8.81 14.28 7.90
N ARG A 11 7.84 13.36 7.96
CA ARG A 11 7.99 12.00 7.42
C ARG A 11 8.08 12.04 5.90
N VAL A 12 7.23 12.84 5.26
CA VAL A 12 7.26 13.00 3.81
C VAL A 12 8.62 13.54 3.35
N ARG A 13 9.16 14.54 4.03
CA ARG A 13 10.47 15.12 3.71
C ARG A 13 11.60 14.09 3.79
N MET A 14 11.59 13.27 4.84
CA MET A 14 12.54 12.18 4.99
C MET A 14 12.41 11.15 3.86
N LEU A 15 11.19 10.72 3.54
CA LEU A 15 10.94 9.76 2.44
C LEU A 15 11.32 10.34 1.07
N ALA A 16 11.01 11.61 0.83
CA ALA A 16 11.40 12.34 -0.37
C ALA A 16 12.92 12.39 -0.57
N ALA A 17 13.68 12.57 0.52
CA ALA A 17 15.14 12.51 0.49
C ALA A 17 15.64 11.11 0.11
N TYR A 18 15.09 10.05 0.71
CA TYR A 18 15.45 8.66 0.38
C TYR A 18 15.09 8.27 -1.06
N ALA A 19 13.99 8.79 -1.58
CA ALA A 19 13.54 8.55 -2.95
C ALA A 19 14.27 9.42 -3.99
N ALA A 20 15.21 10.29 -3.56
CA ALA A 20 15.83 11.31 -4.41
C ALA A 20 14.80 12.17 -5.17
N LEU A 21 13.64 12.41 -4.55
CA LEU A 21 12.51 13.14 -5.12
C LEU A 21 12.11 14.29 -4.19
N PRO A 22 12.90 15.38 -4.13
CA PRO A 22 12.58 16.51 -3.26
C PRO A 22 11.24 17.14 -3.67
N LEU A 23 10.40 17.39 -2.67
CA LEU A 23 9.07 17.97 -2.86
C LEU A 23 9.05 19.41 -2.33
N PRO A 24 8.35 20.34 -3.01
CA PRO A 24 8.00 21.63 -2.41
C PRO A 24 7.19 21.45 -1.12
N THR A 25 7.33 22.36 -0.16
CA THR A 25 6.65 22.30 1.14
C THR A 25 5.14 22.15 1.01
N GLU A 26 4.52 22.78 0.01
CA GLU A 26 3.08 22.68 -0.23
C GLU A 26 2.65 21.27 -0.64
N ARG A 27 3.55 20.52 -1.30
CA ARG A 27 3.29 19.12 -1.66
C ARG A 27 3.55 18.16 -0.51
N GLU A 28 4.45 18.50 0.41
CA GLU A 28 4.71 17.68 1.60
C GLU A 28 3.42 17.49 2.43
N SER A 29 2.63 18.55 2.62
CA SER A 29 1.39 18.49 3.40
C SER A 29 0.29 17.68 2.72
N VAL A 30 0.17 17.76 1.40
CA VAL A 30 -0.79 16.98 0.61
C VAL A 30 -0.47 15.49 0.69
N VAL A 31 0.80 15.13 0.46
CA VAL A 31 1.25 13.72 0.53
C VAL A 31 1.16 13.18 1.96
N ALA A 32 1.43 14.02 2.95
CA ALA A 32 1.35 13.66 4.35
C ALA A 32 -0.04 13.15 4.73
N ALA A 33 -1.11 13.84 4.32
CA ALA A 33 -2.48 13.41 4.63
C ALA A 33 -2.78 12.01 4.06
N THR A 34 -2.34 11.73 2.82
CA THR A 34 -2.51 10.42 2.19
C THR A 34 -1.72 9.33 2.93
N LEU A 35 -0.45 9.57 3.23
CA LEU A 35 0.39 8.58 3.91
C LEU A 35 -0.04 8.36 5.37
N ASP A 36 -0.50 9.40 6.06
CA ASP A 36 -1.01 9.31 7.43
C ASP A 36 -2.24 8.39 7.50
N ALA A 37 -3.12 8.44 6.50
CA ALA A 37 -4.28 7.55 6.38
C ALA A 37 -3.90 6.13 5.92
N TRP A 38 -3.00 6.01 4.94
CA TRP A 38 -2.71 4.73 4.28
C TRP A 38 -1.73 3.83 5.06
N LEU A 39 -0.69 4.41 5.68
CA LEU A 39 0.37 3.62 6.31
C LEU A 39 -0.09 2.68 7.44
N PRO A 40 -1.04 3.08 8.33
CA PRO A 40 -1.57 2.15 9.33
C PRO A 40 -2.17 0.90 8.70
N ASP A 41 -3.01 1.06 7.68
CA ASP A 41 -3.69 -0.04 7.01
C ASP A 41 -2.71 -0.91 6.21
N ALA A 42 -1.75 -0.30 5.54
CA ALA A 42 -0.69 -1.01 4.82
C ALA A 42 0.16 -1.86 5.77
N ASN A 43 0.50 -1.34 6.95
CA ASN A 43 1.24 -2.08 7.97
C ASN A 43 0.40 -3.24 8.54
N ALA A 44 -0.87 -3.01 8.84
CA ALA A 44 -1.77 -4.07 9.33
C ALA A 44 -1.90 -5.21 8.31
N LEU A 45 -2.00 -4.87 7.02
CA LEU A 45 -1.98 -5.87 5.95
C LEU A 45 -0.64 -6.60 5.89
N SER A 46 0.48 -5.88 5.99
CA SER A 46 1.81 -6.50 5.97
C SER A 46 2.01 -7.46 7.14
N GLU A 47 1.56 -7.09 8.34
CA GLU A 47 1.58 -7.96 9.52
C GLU A 47 0.75 -9.22 9.27
N LYS A 48 -0.49 -9.06 8.80
CA LYS A 48 -1.36 -10.19 8.46
C LYS A 48 -0.68 -11.12 7.45
N MET A 49 -0.21 -10.59 6.32
CA MET A 49 0.42 -11.39 5.26
C MET A 49 1.74 -12.03 5.68
N SER A 50 2.39 -11.54 6.74
CA SER A 50 3.61 -12.14 7.30
C SER A 50 3.35 -13.30 8.27
N ALA A 51 2.10 -13.50 8.72
CA ALA A 51 1.77 -14.56 9.66
C ALA A 51 1.85 -15.95 9.01
N GLU A 52 2.18 -16.97 9.81
CA GLU A 52 2.39 -18.36 9.39
C GLU A 52 1.24 -18.87 8.50
N GLU A 53 0.00 -18.61 8.90
CA GLU A 53 -1.21 -19.07 8.21
C GLU A 53 -1.41 -18.46 6.80
N TYR A 54 -0.68 -17.39 6.47
CA TYR A 54 -0.70 -16.75 5.15
C TYR A 54 0.64 -16.84 4.40
N ARG A 55 1.64 -17.58 4.93
CA ARG A 55 2.99 -17.63 4.35
C ARG A 55 3.00 -18.06 2.88
N ASP A 56 2.15 -19.02 2.53
CA ASP A 56 2.08 -19.56 1.17
C ASP A 56 1.06 -18.81 0.29
N LEU A 57 0.41 -17.76 0.82
CA LEU A 57 -0.58 -16.98 0.10
C LEU A 57 0.13 -16.00 -0.85
N VAL A 58 -0.02 -16.24 -2.15
CA VAL A 58 0.51 -15.38 -3.20
C VAL A 58 -0.56 -14.45 -3.76
N PRO A 59 -0.22 -13.21 -4.14
CA PRO A 59 -1.17 -12.33 -4.82
C PRO A 59 -1.68 -12.96 -6.11
N ILE A 60 -2.99 -12.82 -6.39
CA ILE A 60 -3.52 -13.14 -7.71
C ILE A 60 -2.95 -12.15 -8.73
N THR A 61 -2.25 -12.68 -9.72
CA THR A 61 -1.60 -11.87 -10.78
C THR A 61 -2.28 -12.03 -12.14
N VAL A 62 -3.23 -12.98 -12.25
CA VAL A 62 -4.01 -13.23 -13.45
C VAL A 62 -5.48 -13.16 -13.09
N LEU A 63 -6.20 -12.22 -13.72
CA LEU A 63 -7.65 -12.08 -13.61
C LEU A 63 -8.24 -12.51 -14.96
N GLY A 64 -8.85 -13.69 -15.01
CA GLY A 64 -9.60 -14.14 -16.18
C GLY A 64 -11.07 -13.70 -16.07
N HIS A 65 -11.66 -13.26 -17.18
CA HIS A 65 -13.12 -13.24 -17.28
C HIS A 65 -13.61 -14.65 -17.60
N PRO A 66 -14.72 -15.11 -16.99
CA PRO A 66 -15.33 -16.36 -17.40
C PRO A 66 -15.72 -16.26 -18.87
N GLU A 67 -15.31 -17.24 -19.68
CA GLU A 67 -15.86 -17.41 -21.02
C GLU A 67 -17.36 -17.68 -20.84
N ALA A 68 -18.21 -16.94 -21.57
CA ALA A 68 -19.64 -17.20 -21.56
C ALA A 68 -19.85 -18.67 -21.92
N GLU A 69 -20.53 -19.41 -21.05
CA GLU A 69 -20.95 -20.77 -21.37
C GLU A 69 -21.78 -20.70 -22.64
N ASP A 70 -21.25 -21.23 -23.75
CA ASP A 70 -22.05 -21.52 -24.93
C ASP A 70 -23.02 -22.62 -24.54
N HIS A 71 -24.20 -22.23 -24.05
CA HIS A 71 -25.32 -23.13 -23.86
C HIS A 71 -25.80 -23.59 -25.25
N GLY A 72 -25.05 -24.51 -25.84
CA GLY A 72 -25.44 -25.19 -27.07
C GLY A 72 -26.76 -25.89 -26.85
N GLU A 73 -27.83 -25.31 -27.40
CA GLU A 73 -29.11 -25.97 -27.57
C GLU A 73 -28.91 -27.09 -28.62
N HIS A 74 -28.97 -28.34 -28.16
CA HIS A 74 -29.10 -29.54 -28.99
C HIS A 74 -30.41 -30.25 -28.65
#